data_AF-G2E2S5-F1
#
_entry.id   AF-G2E2S5-F1
#
_cell.length_a   1.000
_cell.length_b   1.000
_cell.length_c   1.000
_cell.angle_alpha   90.00
_cell.angle_beta   90.00
_cell.angle_gamma   90.00
#
_symmetry.space_group_name_H-M   'P 1'
#
loop_
_entity.id
_entity.type
_entity.pdbx_description
1 polymer ?
#
loop_
_entity_poly.entity_id
_entity_poly.type
_entity_poly.pdbx_seq_one_letter_code
_entity_poly.pdbx_strand_id
1 'polypeptide(L)'
;MQWTVGTISSAIRFGWYPIGGSLPLQRPDASRSSAPAAIASPTGNGDASTDVLLILVAGAYLIASLAGLPLYADGGHYLFRIIVDGVPYVPDGRLAAVIPQLPAWFAARLDTGLAAIRLAFSVSYLLLPLVSLLTCWLILRRTAPWLMVLPATGALLNQINASGVSELLALIDLMWPLVLALSLEGHRRGVRSLVWLAGPLMVTLHPVSLLACLTLALAVWLTSRDLRLTIWLGICALGRLAWSLMGLSGYEQSHLVGDGALWYLLTQTPGQHAMLAVVTLIGLAVTWESGSRSGRLPRWMPRVAAGLLLVAAALVGHELIWGQGWRLKSGITFVVQLGLMMAVTLSVPVANGRRGSTPLGSDIRWSSVRDAALFAIAALMLVKTAAWWTATRGLQNLVSEPGGPCIQHTRQAPFALQWPWMAPIDEWNAPMNALLFRPDFRPSGSENLAPIAVLLPRDGCARAAATGMAYMTPWLPVSWTRLEQHFGPLRPMIPNPPMERRAWIQAPKPTPRTGSGL
;
A
#
# COMPACT_ATOMS: atom_id res chain seq x y z
N MET A 1 -17.47 4.32 -29.04
CA MET A 1 -16.01 4.55 -29.09
C MET A 1 -15.30 3.29 -28.62
N GLN A 2 -14.83 2.47 -29.57
CA GLN A 2 -14.07 1.25 -29.28
C GLN A 2 -12.59 1.62 -29.15
N TRP A 3 -12.04 1.50 -27.94
CA TRP A 3 -10.60 1.63 -27.71
C TRP A 3 -9.94 0.27 -27.96
N THR A 4 -9.30 0.10 -29.11
CA THR A 4 -8.43 -1.04 -29.42
C THR A 4 -7.10 -0.91 -28.69
N VAL A 5 -6.71 -1.97 -27.97
CA VAL A 5 -5.50 -2.14 -27.13
C VAL A 5 -4.16 -2.02 -27.88
N GLY A 6 -4.16 -1.70 -29.19
CA GLY A 6 -2.97 -1.71 -30.05
C GLY A 6 -2.02 -0.51 -29.91
N THR A 7 -2.45 0.63 -29.36
CA THR A 7 -1.70 1.89 -29.51
C THR A 7 -0.69 2.21 -28.41
N ILE A 8 -0.64 1.44 -27.32
CA ILE A 8 0.30 1.69 -26.21
C ILE A 8 1.70 1.08 -26.48
N SER A 9 1.81 0.11 -27.40
CA SER A 9 3.11 -0.53 -27.66
C SER A 9 4.07 0.28 -28.54
N SER A 10 3.61 1.36 -29.19
CA SER A 10 4.44 2.19 -30.08
C SER A 10 4.99 3.47 -29.42
N ALA A 11 4.40 3.94 -28.31
CA ALA A 11 4.79 5.20 -27.66
C ALA A 11 5.96 5.08 -26.65
N ILE A 12 6.47 3.87 -26.36
CA ILE A 12 7.68 3.64 -25.57
C ILE A 12 8.78 3.06 -26.46
N ARG A 13 9.13 3.79 -27.52
CA ARG A 13 10.46 3.69 -28.15
C ARG A 13 11.29 4.88 -27.67
N PHE A 14 11.80 4.80 -26.44
CA PHE A 14 12.94 5.62 -26.05
C PHE A 14 14.05 5.41 -27.09
N GLY A 15 14.67 6.48 -27.59
CA GLY A 15 15.62 6.43 -28.71
C GLY A 15 16.73 5.39 -28.52
N TRP A 16 16.61 4.27 -29.25
CA TRP A 16 17.66 3.27 -29.42
C TRP A 16 18.32 3.53 -30.78
N TYR A 17 19.26 4.47 -30.84
CA TYR A 17 20.21 4.56 -31.95
C TYR A 17 21.62 4.35 -31.40
N PRO A 18 22.37 3.32 -31.85
CA PRO A 18 23.80 3.29 -31.62
C PRO A 18 24.45 4.36 -32.49
N ILE A 19 25.04 5.38 -31.85
CA ILE A 19 25.92 6.33 -32.53
C ILE A 19 27.14 5.53 -33.03
N GLY A 20 27.42 5.69 -34.32
CA GLY A 20 28.34 4.87 -35.10
C GLY A 20 29.75 4.76 -34.51
N GLY A 21 30.18 3.50 -34.37
CA GLY A 21 31.59 3.13 -34.39
C GLY A 21 31.91 2.54 -35.76
N SER A 22 32.85 3.15 -36.47
CA SER A 22 33.43 2.65 -37.71
C SER A 22 34.11 1.30 -37.47
N LEU A 23 33.54 0.23 -38.04
CA LEU A 23 34.17 -1.09 -38.11
C LEU A 23 35.13 -1.15 -39.32
N PRO A 24 36.29 -1.81 -39.18
CA PRO A 24 37.19 -2.05 -40.31
C PRO A 24 36.62 -3.15 -41.23
N LEU A 25 36.73 -2.92 -42.54
CA LEU A 25 36.41 -3.86 -43.61
C LEU A 25 37.12 -5.21 -43.42
N GLN A 26 36.35 -6.29 -43.23
CA GLN A 26 36.82 -7.67 -43.34
C GLN A 26 36.42 -8.26 -44.69
N ARG A 27 37.38 -8.92 -45.34
CA ARG A 27 37.27 -9.58 -46.66
C ARG A 27 36.21 -10.71 -46.65
N PRO A 28 35.53 -10.94 -47.79
CA PRO A 28 34.61 -12.05 -47.95
C PRO A 28 35.37 -13.32 -48.38
N ASP A 29 35.30 -14.38 -47.59
CA ASP A 29 35.56 -15.74 -48.07
C ASP A 29 34.23 -16.49 -48.22
N ALA A 30 34.11 -17.10 -49.40
CA ALA A 30 32.90 -17.74 -49.91
C ALA A 30 32.72 -19.17 -49.39
N SER A 31 31.45 -19.61 -49.47
CA SER A 31 30.97 -21.00 -49.50
C SER A 31 30.78 -21.75 -48.18
N ARG A 32 29.60 -21.57 -47.57
CA ARG A 32 28.80 -22.67 -46.99
C ARG A 32 27.32 -22.31 -47.00
N SER A 33 26.66 -22.75 -48.07
CA SER A 33 25.21 -22.83 -48.17
C SER A 33 24.70 -23.84 -47.14
N SER A 34 24.18 -23.33 -46.02
CA SER A 34 23.33 -24.10 -45.12
C SER A 34 21.95 -23.44 -45.13
N ALA A 35 20.95 -24.24 -45.49
CA ALA A 35 19.57 -23.78 -45.63
C ALA A 35 19.13 -23.03 -44.36
N PRO A 36 18.38 -21.91 -44.50
CA PRO A 36 17.79 -21.24 -43.36
C PRO A 36 16.77 -22.19 -42.74
N ALA A 37 17.20 -22.93 -41.70
CA ALA A 37 16.27 -23.62 -40.81
C ALA A 37 15.33 -22.55 -40.29
N ALA A 38 14.08 -22.59 -40.73
CA ALA A 38 13.02 -21.74 -40.23
C ALA A 38 12.95 -21.95 -38.72
N ILE A 39 13.57 -21.03 -37.98
CA ILE A 39 13.46 -20.93 -36.53
C ILE A 39 11.99 -20.61 -36.30
N ALA A 40 11.19 -21.65 -36.06
CA ALA A 40 9.83 -21.50 -35.57
C ALA A 40 9.93 -20.65 -34.31
N SER A 41 9.54 -19.38 -34.44
CA SER A 41 9.45 -18.45 -33.33
C SER A 41 8.53 -19.09 -32.30
N PRO A 42 9.01 -19.47 -31.11
CA PRO A 42 8.16 -20.05 -30.09
C PRO A 42 7.14 -18.97 -29.70
N THR A 43 5.91 -19.12 -30.17
CA THR A 43 4.82 -18.18 -29.96
C THR A 43 4.38 -18.21 -28.50
N GLY A 44 4.93 -17.30 -27.69
CA GLY A 44 4.18 -16.22 -27.03
C GLY A 44 3.15 -16.53 -25.93
N ASN A 45 2.78 -17.79 -25.65
CA ASN A 45 1.64 -18.04 -24.74
C ASN A 45 1.91 -17.68 -23.27
N GLY A 46 3.17 -17.72 -22.81
CA GLY A 46 3.52 -17.42 -21.41
C GLY A 46 3.47 -15.93 -21.02
N ASP A 47 3.57 -15.05 -22.02
CA ASP A 47 3.51 -13.59 -21.81
C ASP A 47 2.06 -13.12 -21.70
N ALA A 48 1.17 -13.72 -22.50
CA ALA A 48 -0.25 -13.39 -22.51
C ALA A 48 -0.93 -13.66 -21.15
N SER A 49 -0.58 -14.74 -20.44
CA SER A 49 -1.17 -15.02 -19.12
C SER A 49 -0.76 -13.96 -18.08
N THR A 50 0.50 -13.52 -18.11
CA THR A 50 1.02 -12.50 -17.21
C THR A 50 0.34 -11.16 -17.47
N ASP A 51 0.18 -10.77 -18.73
CA ASP A 51 -0.48 -9.52 -19.11
C ASP A 51 -1.95 -9.50 -18.63
N VAL A 52 -2.69 -10.59 -18.84
CA VAL A 52 -4.09 -10.73 -18.37
C VAL A 52 -4.16 -10.63 -16.85
N LEU A 53 -3.25 -11.29 -16.12
CA LEU A 53 -3.23 -11.23 -14.66
C LEU A 53 -2.83 -9.85 -14.13
N LEU A 54 -1.93 -9.13 -14.79
CA LEU A 54 -1.61 -7.75 -14.43
C LEU A 54 -2.80 -6.81 -14.67
N ILE A 55 -3.58 -7.03 -15.74
CA ILE A 55 -4.85 -6.30 -15.97
C ILE A 55 -5.85 -6.61 -14.85
N LEU A 56 -5.95 -7.87 -14.41
CA LEU A 56 -6.81 -8.25 -13.30
C LEU A 56 -6.38 -7.57 -11.98
N VAL A 57 -5.08 -7.53 -11.69
CA VAL A 57 -4.52 -6.78 -10.57
C VAL A 57 -4.88 -5.30 -10.69
N ALA A 58 -4.66 -4.67 -11.85
CA ALA A 58 -5.03 -3.28 -12.09
C ALA A 58 -6.52 -3.01 -11.83
N GLY A 59 -7.40 -3.91 -12.30
CA GLY A 59 -8.84 -3.83 -12.06
C GLY A 59 -9.19 -3.92 -10.57
N ALA A 60 -8.58 -4.85 -9.83
CA ALA A 60 -8.79 -4.97 -8.38
C ALA A 60 -8.32 -3.71 -7.62
N TYR A 61 -7.17 -3.14 -7.99
CA TYR A 61 -6.67 -1.88 -7.44
C TYR A 61 -7.60 -0.69 -7.77
N LEU A 62 -8.15 -0.62 -8.99
CA LEU A 62 -9.13 0.41 -9.34
C LEU A 62 -10.40 0.32 -8.49
N ILE A 63 -10.93 -0.89 -8.28
CA ILE A 63 -12.09 -1.11 -7.42
C ILE A 63 -11.76 -0.69 -5.98
N ALA A 64 -10.56 -1.01 -5.48
CA ALA A 64 -10.08 -0.58 -4.17
C ALA A 64 -9.98 0.97 -4.06
N SER A 65 -9.52 1.64 -5.11
CA SER A 65 -9.49 3.11 -5.17
C SER A 65 -10.89 3.72 -5.12
N LEU A 66 -11.85 3.15 -5.85
CA LEU A 66 -13.25 3.61 -5.87
C LEU A 66 -13.91 3.44 -4.48
N ALA A 67 -13.59 2.35 -3.79
CA ALA A 67 -14.03 2.11 -2.42
C ALA A 67 -13.30 2.98 -1.38
N GLY A 68 -12.25 3.69 -1.77
CA GLY A 68 -11.44 4.53 -0.88
C GLY A 68 -10.59 3.74 0.11
N LEU A 69 -10.16 2.52 -0.23
CA LEU A 69 -9.34 1.66 0.64
C LEU A 69 -8.07 2.37 1.18
N PRO A 70 -7.36 3.21 0.40
CA PRO A 70 -6.19 3.95 0.91
C PRO A 70 -6.50 4.94 2.03
N LEU A 71 -7.77 5.23 2.33
CA LEU A 71 -8.15 6.02 3.51
C LEU A 71 -8.11 5.22 4.82
N TYR A 72 -7.87 3.92 4.76
CA TYR A 72 -7.58 3.12 5.94
C TYR A 72 -6.38 3.69 6.73
N ALA A 73 -6.48 3.67 8.06
CA ALA A 73 -5.47 4.18 9.00
C ALA A 73 -4.94 5.59 8.64
N ASP A 74 -3.63 5.73 8.46
CA ASP A 74 -2.97 7.03 8.28
C ASP A 74 -3.53 7.82 7.08
N GLY A 75 -4.07 7.15 6.04
CA GLY A 75 -4.52 7.81 4.82
C GLY A 75 -5.77 8.68 5.02
N GLY A 76 -6.71 8.24 5.87
CA GLY A 76 -7.87 9.05 6.26
C GLY A 76 -7.45 10.33 6.97
N HIS A 77 -6.44 10.23 7.84
CA HIS A 77 -5.88 11.42 8.49
C HIS A 77 -5.21 12.37 7.49
N TYR A 78 -4.42 11.85 6.54
CA TYR A 78 -3.74 12.68 5.55
C TYR A 78 -4.75 13.42 4.67
N LEU A 79 -5.77 12.74 4.18
CA LEU A 79 -6.82 13.38 3.38
C LEU A 79 -7.61 14.41 4.20
N PHE A 80 -7.94 14.09 5.45
CA PHE A 80 -8.61 15.03 6.34
C PHE A 80 -7.80 16.32 6.53
N ARG A 81 -6.48 16.22 6.73
CA ARG A 81 -5.58 17.38 6.84
C ARG A 81 -5.53 18.19 5.54
N ILE A 82 -5.50 17.54 4.38
CA ILE A 82 -5.55 18.24 3.08
C ILE A 82 -6.81 19.09 2.97
N ILE A 83 -7.97 18.53 3.34
CA ILE A 83 -9.27 19.20 3.23
C ILE A 83 -9.38 20.33 4.25
N VAL A 84 -9.07 20.05 5.52
CA VAL A 84 -9.25 21.02 6.60
C VAL A 84 -8.20 22.10 6.54
N ASP A 85 -6.93 21.76 6.38
CA ASP A 85 -5.80 22.70 6.45
C ASP A 85 -5.39 23.27 5.09
N GLY A 86 -5.89 22.74 3.98
CA GLY A 86 -5.58 23.22 2.64
C GLY A 86 -4.15 22.93 2.18
N VAL A 87 -3.41 22.09 2.91
CA VAL A 87 -2.02 21.72 2.64
C VAL A 87 -1.78 20.21 2.76
N PRO A 88 -0.88 19.63 1.96
CA PRO A 88 -0.46 18.24 2.14
C PRO A 88 0.13 17.98 3.53
N TYR A 89 -0.13 16.80 4.09
CA TYR A 89 0.43 16.41 5.36
C TYR A 89 1.82 15.80 5.17
N VAL A 90 2.77 16.26 5.97
CA VAL A 90 4.15 15.74 6.00
C VAL A 90 4.31 14.91 7.29
N PRO A 91 3.98 13.60 7.26
CA PRO A 91 4.11 12.74 8.44
C PRO A 91 5.57 12.69 8.90
N ASP A 92 5.85 13.03 10.16
CA ASP A 92 7.19 12.94 10.77
C ASP A 92 8.33 13.54 9.90
N GLY A 93 8.06 14.60 9.12
CA GLY A 93 9.06 15.22 8.23
C GLY A 93 9.38 14.45 6.95
N ARG A 94 8.58 13.44 6.57
CA ARG A 94 8.85 12.52 5.46
C ARG A 94 8.24 13.03 4.16
N LEU A 95 8.99 13.90 3.49
CA LEU A 95 8.54 14.67 2.31
C LEU A 95 8.07 13.80 1.14
N ALA A 96 8.65 12.62 0.95
CA ALA A 96 8.28 11.75 -0.18
C ALA A 96 6.83 11.24 -0.07
N ALA A 97 6.25 11.18 1.13
CA ALA A 97 4.83 10.84 1.33
C ALA A 97 3.87 11.90 0.77
N VAL A 98 4.36 13.09 0.43
CA VAL A 98 3.55 14.18 -0.13
C VAL A 98 3.21 13.94 -1.60
N ILE A 99 4.08 13.27 -2.36
CA ILE A 99 3.92 13.15 -3.82
C ILE A 99 2.57 12.52 -4.19
N PRO A 100 2.13 11.39 -3.58
CA PRO A 100 0.83 10.81 -3.88
C PRO A 100 -0.36 11.64 -3.36
N GLN A 101 -0.14 12.64 -2.49
CA GLN A 101 -1.18 13.52 -1.97
C GLN A 101 -1.50 14.68 -2.92
N LEU A 102 -0.56 15.05 -3.81
CA LEU A 102 -0.69 16.24 -4.66
C LEU A 102 -1.96 16.25 -5.52
N PRO A 103 -2.40 15.14 -6.13
CA PRO A 103 -3.63 15.14 -6.93
C PRO A 103 -4.89 15.44 -6.10
N ALA A 104 -4.97 14.93 -4.87
CA ALA A 104 -6.07 15.24 -3.95
C ALA A 104 -6.03 16.70 -3.49
N TRP A 105 -4.84 17.22 -3.18
CA TRP A 105 -4.65 18.63 -2.82
C TRP A 105 -5.07 19.57 -3.94
N PHE A 106 -4.70 19.25 -5.19
CA PHE A 106 -5.14 20.01 -6.35
C PHE A 106 -6.66 19.92 -6.55
N ALA A 107 -7.25 18.72 -6.42
CA ALA A 107 -8.70 18.53 -6.48
C ALA A 107 -9.46 19.33 -5.41
N ALA A 108 -8.89 19.46 -4.20
CA ALA A 108 -9.44 20.25 -3.11
C ALA A 108 -9.36 21.76 -3.41
N ARG A 109 -8.27 22.23 -4.03
CA ARG A 109 -8.12 23.63 -4.48
C ARG A 109 -9.12 24.01 -5.57
N LEU A 110 -9.59 23.04 -6.35
CA LEU A 110 -10.56 23.22 -7.42
C LEU A 110 -12.03 23.03 -6.95
N ASP A 111 -12.26 22.79 -5.66
CA ASP A 111 -13.59 22.57 -5.08
C ASP A 111 -14.43 21.50 -5.82
N THR A 112 -13.79 20.40 -6.21
CA THR A 112 -14.40 19.32 -7.02
C THR A 112 -15.37 18.41 -6.24
N GLY A 113 -15.65 18.74 -4.98
CA GLY A 113 -16.47 17.93 -4.07
C GLY A 113 -15.71 16.75 -3.44
N LEU A 114 -16.18 16.30 -2.27
CA LEU A 114 -15.48 15.32 -1.43
C LEU A 114 -15.20 13.98 -2.12
N ALA A 115 -16.13 13.50 -2.94
CA ALA A 115 -15.98 12.22 -3.65
C ALA A 115 -14.82 12.24 -4.67
N ALA A 116 -14.67 13.34 -5.41
CA ALA A 116 -13.60 13.51 -6.38
C ALA A 116 -12.23 13.64 -5.68
N ILE A 117 -12.15 14.41 -4.59
CA ILE A 117 -10.94 14.55 -3.78
C ILE A 117 -10.50 13.18 -3.22
N ARG A 118 -11.45 12.41 -2.66
CA ARG A 118 -11.18 11.05 -2.17
C ARG A 118 -10.68 10.12 -3.25
N LEU A 119 -11.29 10.16 -4.44
CA LEU A 119 -10.89 9.33 -5.56
C LEU A 119 -9.48 9.69 -6.03
N ALA A 120 -9.19 10.97 -6.19
CA ALA A 120 -7.86 11.46 -6.56
C ALA A 120 -6.80 10.96 -5.56
N PHE A 121 -7.06 11.10 -4.26
CA PHE A 121 -6.19 10.58 -3.20
C PHE A 121 -5.97 9.07 -3.34
N SER A 122 -7.05 8.32 -3.47
CA SER A 122 -7.03 6.85 -3.44
C SER A 122 -6.37 6.26 -4.68
N VAL A 123 -6.61 6.84 -5.86
CA VAL A 123 -5.96 6.42 -7.11
C VAL A 123 -4.46 6.69 -7.03
N SER A 124 -4.04 7.87 -6.55
CA SER A 124 -2.62 8.23 -6.50
C SER A 124 -1.79 7.29 -5.65
N TYR A 125 -2.28 6.86 -4.49
CA TYR A 125 -1.57 5.88 -3.66
C TYR A 125 -1.55 4.47 -4.24
N LEU A 126 -2.65 4.03 -4.87
CA LEU A 126 -2.76 2.69 -5.44
C LEU A 126 -2.07 2.53 -6.80
N LEU A 127 -1.76 3.64 -7.48
CA LEU A 127 -0.95 3.62 -8.69
C LEU A 127 0.51 3.21 -8.43
N LEU A 128 1.07 3.51 -7.26
CA LEU A 128 2.48 3.19 -6.95
C LEU A 128 2.80 1.69 -7.10
N PRO A 129 2.14 0.78 -6.36
CA PRO A 129 2.41 -0.66 -6.48
C PRO A 129 2.07 -1.21 -7.88
N LEU A 130 1.05 -0.67 -8.55
CA LEU A 130 0.69 -1.09 -9.90
C LEU A 130 1.78 -0.71 -10.92
N VAL A 131 2.25 0.54 -10.88
CA VAL A 131 3.33 1.03 -11.74
C VAL A 131 4.63 0.29 -11.44
N SER A 132 4.91 -0.02 -10.17
CA SER A 132 6.05 -0.83 -9.77
C SER A 132 6.02 -2.22 -10.44
N LEU A 133 4.95 -2.99 -10.23
CA LEU A 133 4.79 -4.33 -10.81
C LEU A 133 4.84 -4.31 -12.33
N LEU A 134 4.17 -3.34 -12.97
CA LEU A 134 4.21 -3.17 -14.42
C LEU A 134 5.63 -2.87 -14.90
N THR A 135 6.36 -1.99 -14.21
CA THR A 135 7.75 -1.66 -14.56
C THR A 135 8.66 -2.87 -14.40
N CYS A 136 8.51 -3.65 -13.32
CA CYS A 136 9.21 -4.92 -13.13
C CYS A 136 8.94 -5.87 -14.30
N TRP A 137 7.68 -6.05 -14.69
CA TRP A 137 7.33 -6.90 -15.83
C TRP A 137 7.93 -6.39 -17.14
N LEU A 138 7.86 -5.09 -17.42
CA LEU A 138 8.43 -4.49 -18.63
C LEU A 138 9.95 -4.69 -18.73
N ILE A 139 10.68 -4.60 -17.61
CA ILE A 139 12.12 -4.87 -17.52
C ILE A 139 12.41 -6.36 -17.78
N LEU A 140 11.62 -7.25 -17.17
CA LEU A 140 11.87 -8.69 -17.15
C LEU A 140 11.40 -9.42 -18.42
N ARG A 141 10.28 -9.02 -19.02
CA ARG A 141 9.57 -9.79 -20.07
C ARG A 141 10.42 -10.13 -21.28
N ARG A 142 11.44 -9.31 -21.60
CA ARG A 142 12.34 -9.55 -22.74
C ARG A 142 13.63 -10.27 -22.39
N THR A 143 14.02 -10.26 -21.12
CA THR A 143 15.38 -10.63 -20.70
C THR A 143 15.41 -11.85 -19.80
N ALA A 144 14.46 -11.96 -18.87
CA ALA A 144 14.35 -13.04 -17.89
C ALA A 144 12.93 -13.08 -17.28
N PRO A 145 11.89 -13.46 -18.04
CA PRO A 145 10.50 -13.41 -17.57
C PRO A 145 10.23 -14.28 -16.34
N TRP A 146 10.95 -15.40 -16.16
CA TRP A 146 10.86 -16.23 -14.95
C TRP A 146 11.18 -15.47 -13.65
N LEU A 147 12.04 -14.44 -13.68
CA LEU A 147 12.38 -13.66 -12.49
C LEU A 147 11.19 -12.89 -11.93
N MET A 148 10.09 -12.76 -12.69
CA MET A 148 8.87 -12.06 -12.26
C MET A 148 8.23 -12.72 -11.02
N VAL A 149 8.55 -13.99 -10.73
CA VAL A 149 8.12 -14.67 -9.51
C VAL A 149 8.54 -13.92 -8.24
N LEU A 150 9.72 -13.28 -8.22
CA LEU A 150 10.25 -12.59 -7.04
C LEU A 150 9.53 -11.27 -6.74
N PRO A 151 9.38 -10.30 -7.67
CA PRO A 151 8.58 -9.11 -7.42
C PRO A 151 7.09 -9.43 -7.24
N ALA A 152 6.53 -10.44 -7.91
CA ALA A 152 5.13 -10.82 -7.72
C ALA A 152 4.87 -11.39 -6.31
N THR A 153 5.74 -12.27 -5.80
CA THR A 153 5.62 -12.79 -4.43
C THR A 153 5.91 -11.73 -3.37
N GLY A 154 6.85 -10.80 -3.64
CA GLY A 154 7.06 -9.62 -2.80
C GLY A 154 5.84 -8.71 -2.72
N ALA A 155 5.22 -8.37 -3.86
CA ALA A 155 4.01 -7.56 -3.90
C ALA A 155 2.79 -8.28 -3.28
N LEU A 156 2.74 -9.61 -3.35
CA LEU A 156 1.76 -10.39 -2.59
C LEU A 156 1.98 -10.27 -1.09
N LEU A 157 3.23 -10.33 -0.63
CA LEU A 157 3.56 -10.16 0.78
C LEU A 157 3.16 -8.76 1.29
N ASN A 158 3.27 -7.73 0.46
CA ASN A 158 2.75 -6.38 0.76
C ASN A 158 1.23 -6.38 1.00
N GLN A 159 0.48 -7.36 0.47
CA GLN A 159 -0.95 -7.48 0.75
C GLN A 159 -1.27 -7.95 2.17
N ILE A 160 -0.29 -8.30 2.99
CA ILE A 160 -0.53 -8.47 4.44
C ILE A 160 -0.83 -7.13 5.11
N ASN A 161 -0.25 -6.04 4.61
CA ASN A 161 -0.46 -4.69 5.15
C ASN A 161 -1.74 -4.09 4.55
N ALA A 162 -2.65 -3.61 5.41
CA ALA A 162 -3.88 -2.94 4.97
C ALA A 162 -3.67 -1.45 4.66
N SER A 163 -2.60 -0.82 5.17
CA SER A 163 -2.30 0.60 4.93
C SER A 163 -1.74 0.82 3.53
N GLY A 164 -2.56 1.39 2.64
CA GLY A 164 -2.15 1.77 1.28
C GLY A 164 -1.28 3.03 1.21
N VAL A 165 -1.12 3.77 2.32
CA VAL A 165 -0.33 5.01 2.37
C VAL A 165 1.01 4.84 3.12
N SER A 166 1.36 3.61 3.47
CA SER A 166 2.59 3.33 4.18
C SER A 166 3.81 3.67 3.34
N GLU A 167 4.65 4.57 3.83
CA GLU A 167 5.92 4.93 3.20
C GLU A 167 6.86 3.74 3.04
N LEU A 168 6.75 2.75 3.93
CA LEU A 168 7.51 1.51 3.84
C LEU A 168 7.15 0.73 2.58
N LEU A 169 5.86 0.67 2.24
CA LEU A 169 5.40 0.04 1.01
C LEU A 169 5.82 0.86 -0.21
N ALA A 170 5.64 2.19 -0.16
CA ALA A 170 6.08 3.07 -1.24
C ALA A 170 7.59 2.93 -1.55
N LEU A 171 8.41 2.79 -0.50
CA LEU A 171 9.85 2.53 -0.63
C LEU A 171 10.12 1.19 -1.33
N ILE A 172 9.45 0.11 -0.92
CA ILE A 172 9.59 -1.21 -1.55
C ILE A 172 9.16 -1.17 -3.02
N ASP A 173 8.01 -0.55 -3.31
CA ASP A 173 7.47 -0.42 -4.65
C ASP A 173 8.42 0.39 -5.56
N LEU A 174 9.11 1.40 -5.02
CA LEU A 174 10.15 2.11 -5.75
C LEU A 174 11.41 1.25 -5.97
N MET A 175 11.83 0.47 -4.97
CA MET A 175 13.07 -0.29 -5.01
C MET A 175 13.05 -1.46 -5.98
N TRP A 176 11.95 -2.21 -6.08
CA TRP A 176 11.86 -3.40 -6.94
C TRP A 176 12.31 -3.15 -8.39
N PRO A 177 11.74 -2.18 -9.13
CA PRO A 177 12.17 -1.91 -10.50
C PRO A 177 13.61 -1.39 -10.57
N LEU A 178 14.10 -0.64 -9.57
CA LEU A 178 15.47 -0.14 -9.53
C LEU A 178 16.48 -1.29 -9.38
N VAL A 179 16.26 -2.21 -8.44
CA VAL A 179 17.14 -3.37 -8.23
C VAL A 179 17.14 -4.28 -9.46
N LEU A 180 15.98 -4.50 -10.08
CA LEU A 180 15.87 -5.30 -11.31
C LEU A 180 16.62 -4.65 -12.48
N ALA A 181 16.39 -3.36 -12.72
CA ALA A 181 17.08 -2.60 -13.78
C ALA A 181 18.59 -2.60 -13.56
N LEU A 182 19.04 -2.40 -12.32
CA LEU A 182 20.45 -2.43 -11.96
C LEU A 182 21.07 -3.82 -12.16
N SER A 183 20.35 -4.87 -11.77
CA SER A 183 20.84 -6.25 -11.89
C SER A 183 21.00 -6.68 -13.35
N LEU A 184 20.08 -6.28 -14.23
CA LEU A 184 20.10 -6.67 -15.63
C LEU A 184 20.92 -5.72 -16.52
N GLU A 185 20.90 -4.43 -16.21
CA GLU A 185 21.40 -3.38 -17.09
C GLU A 185 22.27 -2.35 -16.34
N GLY A 186 22.91 -2.72 -15.23
CA GLY A 186 23.69 -1.81 -14.37
C GLY A 186 24.88 -1.10 -15.04
N HIS A 187 25.25 -1.46 -16.27
CA HIS A 187 26.22 -0.73 -17.08
C HIS A 187 25.63 0.50 -17.79
N ARG A 188 24.31 0.59 -17.94
CA ARG A 188 23.64 1.68 -18.65
C ARG A 188 23.60 2.95 -17.80
N ARG A 189 24.02 4.06 -18.41
CA ARG A 189 24.03 5.38 -17.76
C ARG A 189 22.65 5.77 -17.23
N GLY A 190 21.58 5.54 -18.00
CA GLY A 190 20.21 5.87 -17.57
C GLY A 190 19.81 5.18 -16.25
N VAL A 191 20.10 3.88 -16.12
CA VAL A 191 19.82 3.13 -14.88
C VAL A 191 20.64 3.68 -13.72
N ARG A 192 21.92 3.96 -13.93
CA ARG A 192 22.79 4.57 -12.89
C ARG A 192 22.30 5.94 -12.47
N SER A 193 21.87 6.78 -13.40
CA SER A 193 21.29 8.10 -13.11
C SER A 193 20.02 7.99 -12.28
N LEU A 194 19.13 7.05 -12.60
CA LEU A 194 17.93 6.79 -11.80
C LEU A 194 18.29 6.34 -10.37
N VAL A 195 19.24 5.42 -10.21
CA VAL A 195 19.72 4.98 -8.88
C VAL A 195 20.38 6.13 -8.12
N TRP A 196 21.15 6.97 -8.79
CA TRP A 196 21.77 8.15 -8.18
C TRP A 196 20.72 9.13 -7.66
N LEU A 197 19.68 9.40 -8.44
CA LEU A 197 18.56 10.27 -8.05
C LEU A 197 17.68 9.65 -6.96
N ALA A 198 17.57 8.32 -6.90
CA ALA A 198 16.82 7.63 -5.86
C ALA A 198 17.45 7.78 -4.47
N GLY A 199 18.77 7.93 -4.37
CA GLY A 199 19.49 8.09 -3.10
C GLY A 199 18.94 9.23 -2.22
N PRO A 200 18.94 10.50 -2.68
CA PRO A 200 18.36 11.62 -1.94
C PRO A 200 16.88 11.45 -1.60
N LEU A 201 16.10 10.85 -2.50
CA LEU A 201 14.69 10.57 -2.24
C LEU A 201 14.51 9.58 -1.08
N MET A 202 15.39 8.58 -0.97
CA MET A 202 15.40 7.65 0.17
C MET A 202 15.75 8.34 1.49
N VAL A 203 16.57 9.40 1.48
CA VAL A 203 16.86 10.18 2.70
C VAL A 203 15.60 10.84 3.27
N THR A 204 14.64 11.21 2.42
CA THR A 204 13.39 11.89 2.84
C THR A 204 12.23 10.94 3.13
N LEU A 205 12.48 9.62 3.09
CA LEU A 205 11.51 8.55 3.37
C LEU A 205 11.59 8.04 4.84
N HIS A 206 10.92 6.93 5.12
CA HIS A 206 10.90 6.23 6.41
C HIS A 206 12.32 5.95 6.97
N PRO A 207 12.56 5.91 8.31
CA PRO A 207 13.89 5.63 8.89
C PRO A 207 14.58 4.36 8.36
N VAL A 208 13.79 3.32 8.12
CA VAL A 208 14.28 2.04 7.57
C VAL A 208 14.74 2.13 6.12
N SER A 209 14.57 3.28 5.44
CA SER A 209 15.18 3.52 4.13
C SER A 209 16.71 3.49 4.17
N LEU A 210 17.32 3.60 5.36
CA LEU A 210 18.72 3.24 5.58
C LEU A 210 19.04 1.85 5.00
N LEU A 211 18.24 0.83 5.35
CA LEU A 211 18.47 -0.55 4.91
C LEU A 211 18.24 -0.70 3.40
N ALA A 212 17.29 0.05 2.85
CA ALA A 212 17.06 0.14 1.41
C ALA A 212 18.29 0.70 0.67
N CYS A 213 18.85 1.81 1.14
CA CYS A 213 20.06 2.42 0.58
C CYS A 213 21.24 1.43 0.62
N LEU A 214 21.45 0.75 1.75
CA LEU A 214 22.52 -0.23 1.90
C LEU A 214 22.33 -1.45 0.99
N THR A 215 21.09 -1.93 0.84
CA THR A 215 20.74 -3.02 -0.08
C THR A 215 21.04 -2.62 -1.53
N LEU A 216 20.67 -1.40 -1.93
CA LEU A 216 20.94 -0.89 -3.27
C LEU A 216 22.44 -0.68 -3.49
N ALA A 217 23.18 -0.19 -2.49
CA ALA A 217 24.64 -0.05 -2.54
C ALA A 217 25.33 -1.40 -2.73
N LEU A 218 24.91 -2.42 -1.99
CA LEU A 218 25.40 -3.78 -2.14
C LEU A 218 25.07 -4.33 -3.53
N ALA A 219 23.85 -4.09 -4.04
CA ALA A 219 23.48 -4.51 -5.39
C ALA A 219 24.34 -3.82 -6.47
N VAL A 220 24.63 -2.52 -6.34
CA VAL A 220 25.52 -1.77 -7.25
C VAL A 220 26.91 -2.38 -7.24
N TRP A 221 27.45 -2.65 -6.04
CA TRP A 221 28.76 -3.25 -5.87
C TRP A 221 28.85 -4.63 -6.54
N LEU A 222 27.87 -5.50 -6.29
CA LEU A 222 27.86 -6.87 -6.83
C LEU A 222 27.70 -6.91 -8.36
N THR A 223 26.91 -5.99 -8.93
CA THR A 223 26.54 -6.02 -10.36
C THR A 223 27.49 -5.24 -11.25
N SER A 224 28.01 -4.10 -10.77
CA SER A 224 28.75 -3.14 -11.60
C SER A 224 30.11 -2.74 -11.03
N ARG A 225 30.37 -3.02 -9.75
CA ARG A 225 31.57 -2.56 -9.01
C ARG A 225 31.77 -1.04 -9.06
N ASP A 226 30.69 -0.27 -9.29
CA ASP A 226 30.74 1.19 -9.33
C ASP A 226 30.90 1.76 -7.92
N LEU A 227 32.16 1.98 -7.51
CA LEU A 227 32.51 2.47 -6.19
C LEU A 227 31.90 3.85 -5.90
N ARG A 228 31.82 4.74 -6.91
CA ARG A 228 31.27 6.09 -6.73
C ARG A 228 29.80 6.04 -6.36
N LEU A 229 29.02 5.26 -7.11
CA LEU A 229 27.59 5.11 -6.84
C LEU A 229 27.34 4.35 -5.52
N THR A 230 28.18 3.37 -5.19
CA THR A 230 28.13 2.64 -3.92
C THR A 230 28.37 3.58 -2.73
N ILE A 231 29.43 4.41 -2.78
CA ILE A 231 29.74 5.41 -1.74
C ILE A 231 28.62 6.43 -1.64
N TRP A 232 28.10 6.92 -2.76
CA TRP A 232 26.97 7.86 -2.77
C TRP A 232 25.76 7.31 -2.00
N LEU A 233 25.36 6.08 -2.28
CA LEU A 233 24.26 5.42 -1.57
C LEU A 233 24.59 5.20 -0.09
N GLY A 234 25.85 4.90 0.25
CA GLY A 234 26.34 4.84 1.63
C GLY A 234 26.22 6.19 2.35
N ILE A 235 26.53 7.31 1.68
CA ILE A 235 26.35 8.66 2.22
C ILE A 235 24.86 8.96 2.44
N CYS A 236 23.99 8.62 1.49
CA CYS A 236 22.53 8.75 1.68
C CYS A 236 22.05 7.90 2.86
N ALA A 237 22.56 6.68 3.01
CA ALA A 237 22.25 5.80 4.13
C ALA A 237 22.62 6.46 5.47
N LEU A 238 23.87 6.95 5.60
CA LEU A 238 24.34 7.67 6.78
C LEU A 238 23.56 8.96 7.04
N GLY A 239 23.23 9.70 5.99
CA GLY A 239 22.39 10.91 6.08
C GLY A 239 21.01 10.59 6.64
N ARG A 240 20.38 9.49 6.20
CA ARG A 240 19.10 9.04 6.76
C ARG A 240 19.22 8.64 8.22
N LEU A 241 20.29 7.95 8.60
CA LEU A 241 20.54 7.58 9.99
C LEU A 241 20.69 8.84 10.85
N ALA A 242 21.52 9.79 10.44
CA ALA A 242 21.69 11.07 11.14
C ALA A 242 20.36 11.82 11.29
N TRP A 243 19.56 11.90 10.21
CA TRP A 243 18.23 12.51 10.27
C TRP A 243 17.30 11.80 11.26
N SER A 244 17.32 10.45 11.29
CA SER A 244 16.51 9.68 12.24
C SER A 244 16.95 9.96 13.68
N LEU A 245 18.25 9.98 13.95
CA LEU A 245 18.78 10.23 15.29
C LEU A 245 18.45 11.65 15.79
N MET A 246 18.48 12.65 14.89
CA MET A 246 18.13 14.04 15.22
C MET A 246 16.61 14.26 15.34
N GLY A 247 15.80 13.42 14.69
CA GLY A 247 14.37 13.64 14.48
C GLY A 247 13.46 12.55 15.04
N LEU A 248 13.95 11.71 15.96
CA LEU A 248 13.18 10.65 16.61
C LEU A 248 11.90 11.21 17.23
N SER A 249 10.79 11.07 16.52
CA SER A 249 9.50 11.58 16.98
C SER A 249 8.99 10.76 18.16
N GLY A 250 8.08 11.32 18.95
CA GLY A 250 7.44 10.57 20.04
C GLY A 250 6.75 9.29 19.54
N TYR A 251 6.29 9.29 18.28
CA TYR A 251 5.79 8.10 17.60
C TYR A 251 6.89 7.03 17.47
N GLU A 252 8.07 7.38 16.95
CA GLU A 252 9.17 6.41 16.78
C GLU A 252 9.68 5.90 18.13
N GLN A 253 9.80 6.77 19.13
CA GLN A 253 10.18 6.38 20.50
C GLN A 253 9.16 5.42 21.13
N SER A 254 7.86 5.59 20.86
CA SER A 254 6.83 4.70 21.40
C SER A 254 6.95 3.24 20.93
N HIS A 255 7.60 3.01 19.78
CA HIS A 255 7.85 1.66 19.26
C HIS A 255 9.14 1.02 19.80
N LEU A 256 10.00 1.79 20.48
CA LEU A 256 11.25 1.29 21.07
C LEU A 256 11.06 0.82 22.53
N VAL A 257 9.89 1.05 23.13
CA VAL A 257 9.60 0.74 24.53
C VAL A 257 8.66 -0.47 24.65
N GLY A 258 9.00 -1.41 25.54
CA GLY A 258 8.18 -2.59 25.82
C GLY A 258 8.00 -3.51 24.61
N ASP A 259 6.81 -4.10 24.48
CA ASP A 259 6.49 -5.00 23.36
C ASP A 259 6.21 -4.28 22.04
N GLY A 260 6.22 -2.94 22.02
CA GLY A 260 5.90 -2.13 20.85
C GLY A 260 6.72 -2.49 19.62
N ALA A 261 8.00 -2.83 19.82
CA ALA A 261 8.90 -3.25 18.75
C ALA A 261 8.47 -4.60 18.14
N LEU A 262 8.08 -5.56 18.98
CA LEU A 262 7.64 -6.89 18.51
C LEU A 262 6.33 -6.77 17.73
N TRP A 263 5.38 -5.99 18.22
CA TRP A 263 4.10 -5.72 17.55
C TRP A 263 4.26 -5.02 16.20
N TYR A 264 5.30 -4.19 16.06
CA TYR A 264 5.64 -3.50 14.82
C TYR A 264 6.48 -4.34 13.86
N LEU A 265 7.27 -5.29 14.36
CA LEU A 265 8.15 -6.10 13.51
C LEU A 265 7.47 -7.35 12.99
N LEU A 266 6.68 -8.04 13.82
CA LEU A 266 6.15 -9.36 13.51
C LEU A 266 4.75 -9.31 12.89
N THR A 267 4.42 -10.34 12.11
CA THR A 267 3.03 -10.60 11.70
C THR A 267 2.20 -11.10 12.90
N GLN A 268 0.87 -10.96 12.85
CA GLN A 268 0.01 -11.18 14.02
C GLN A 268 -0.85 -12.43 13.91
N THR A 269 -1.10 -12.91 12.69
CA THR A 269 -2.04 -14.02 12.47
C THR A 269 -1.36 -15.22 11.79
N PRO A 270 -1.85 -16.45 12.04
CA PRO A 270 -1.31 -17.66 11.42
C PRO A 270 -1.23 -17.59 9.89
N GLY A 271 -2.26 -17.07 9.22
CA GLY A 271 -2.29 -16.91 7.76
C GLY A 271 -1.20 -15.99 7.26
N GLN A 272 -0.92 -14.89 7.96
CA GLN A 272 0.17 -13.98 7.62
C GLN A 272 1.55 -14.60 7.85
N HIS A 273 1.74 -15.34 8.95
CA HIS A 273 2.98 -16.12 9.19
C HIS A 273 3.19 -17.16 8.09
N ALA A 274 2.13 -17.87 7.69
CA ALA A 274 2.18 -18.85 6.61
C ALA A 274 2.56 -18.20 5.27
N MET A 275 1.95 -17.06 4.94
CA MET A 275 2.29 -16.29 3.74
C MET A 275 3.76 -15.86 3.73
N LEU A 276 4.24 -15.28 4.84
CA LEU A 276 5.65 -14.88 5.00
C LEU A 276 6.60 -16.06 4.81
N ALA A 277 6.32 -17.20 5.44
CA ALA A 277 7.12 -18.41 5.34
C ALA A 277 7.16 -18.96 3.91
N VAL A 278 6.00 -19.09 3.26
CA VAL A 278 5.89 -19.60 1.88
C VAL A 278 6.65 -18.70 0.90
N VAL A 279 6.46 -17.37 0.98
CA VAL A 279 7.19 -16.41 0.13
C VAL A 279 8.70 -16.50 0.34
N THR A 280 9.14 -16.63 1.59
CA THR A 280 10.57 -16.76 1.93
C THR A 280 11.15 -18.04 1.34
N LEU A 281 10.46 -19.17 1.52
CA LEU A 281 10.89 -20.47 0.98
C LEU A 281 10.94 -20.47 -0.56
N ILE A 282 9.98 -19.83 -1.22
CA ILE A 282 10.00 -19.63 -2.68
C ILE A 282 11.25 -18.84 -3.08
N GLY A 283 11.53 -17.72 -2.41
CA GLY A 283 12.71 -16.91 -2.68
C GLY A 283 14.02 -17.70 -2.55
N LEU A 284 14.16 -18.47 -1.47
CA LEU A 284 15.32 -19.34 -1.25
C LEU A 284 15.43 -20.42 -2.32
N ALA A 285 14.32 -21.07 -2.68
CA ALA A 285 14.28 -22.10 -3.71
C ALA A 285 14.68 -21.57 -5.09
N VAL A 286 14.15 -20.41 -5.48
CA VAL A 286 14.49 -19.73 -6.75
C VAL A 286 15.98 -19.36 -6.78
N THR A 287 16.51 -18.83 -5.68
CA THR A 287 17.94 -18.46 -5.56
C THR A 287 18.84 -19.70 -5.65
N TRP A 288 18.46 -20.77 -4.95
CA TRP A 288 19.20 -22.03 -4.95
C TRP A 288 19.26 -22.68 -6.33
N GLU A 289 18.13 -22.78 -7.03
CA GLU A 289 18.07 -23.34 -8.39
C GLU A 289 18.89 -22.49 -9.38
N SER A 290 18.90 -21.16 -9.17
CA SER A 290 19.68 -20.24 -9.99
C SER A 290 21.18 -20.42 -9.76
N GLY A 291 21.63 -20.52 -8.51
CA GLY A 291 23.05 -20.61 -8.15
C GLY A 291 23.67 -22.01 -8.32
N SER A 292 22.90 -23.07 -8.14
CA SER A 292 23.42 -24.44 -8.14
C SER A 292 23.64 -24.97 -9.56
N ARG A 293 24.83 -25.54 -9.82
CA ARG A 293 25.14 -26.22 -11.10
C ARG A 293 24.45 -27.58 -11.23
N SER A 294 24.20 -28.25 -10.10
CA SER A 294 23.61 -29.60 -10.01
C SER A 294 22.22 -29.62 -9.38
N GLY A 295 21.86 -28.58 -8.63
CA GLY A 295 20.63 -28.50 -7.83
C GLY A 295 19.39 -28.20 -8.66
N ARG A 296 18.92 -29.18 -9.43
CA ARG A 296 17.57 -29.13 -10.00
C ARG A 296 16.59 -29.55 -8.93
N LEU A 297 15.71 -28.62 -8.56
CA LEU A 297 14.61 -28.96 -7.67
C LEU A 297 13.69 -29.99 -8.36
N PRO A 298 12.80 -30.71 -7.63
CA PRO A 298 11.82 -31.60 -8.24
C PRO A 298 10.74 -30.85 -9.05
N ARG A 299 10.33 -31.36 -10.22
CA ARG A 299 9.36 -30.70 -11.12
C ARG A 299 8.00 -30.38 -10.47
N TRP A 300 7.60 -31.12 -9.44
CA TRP A 300 6.34 -30.91 -8.72
C TRP A 300 6.38 -29.73 -7.76
N MET A 301 7.58 -29.32 -7.31
CA MET A 301 7.75 -28.35 -6.24
C MET A 301 7.15 -26.96 -6.55
N PRO A 302 7.29 -26.37 -7.76
CA PRO A 302 6.63 -25.08 -8.07
C PRO A 302 5.10 -25.15 -8.04
N ARG A 303 4.51 -26.31 -8.38
CA ARG A 303 3.05 -26.49 -8.31
C ARG A 303 2.57 -26.55 -6.87
N VAL A 304 3.30 -27.26 -6.02
CA VAL A 304 3.03 -27.28 -4.57
C VAL A 304 3.21 -25.89 -3.97
N ALA A 305 4.28 -25.17 -4.32
CA ALA A 305 4.51 -23.81 -3.87
C ALA A 305 3.38 -22.86 -4.30
N ALA A 306 2.90 -22.96 -5.55
CA ALA A 306 1.75 -22.19 -6.04
C ALA A 306 0.47 -22.52 -5.24
N GLY A 307 0.19 -23.79 -4.98
CA GLY A 307 -0.94 -24.22 -4.16
C GLY A 307 -0.86 -23.68 -2.72
N LEU A 308 0.32 -23.79 -2.08
CA LEU A 308 0.56 -23.25 -0.74
C LEU A 308 0.38 -21.73 -0.70
N LEU A 309 0.81 -21.02 -1.74
CA LEU A 309 0.64 -19.57 -1.84
C LEU A 309 -0.85 -19.17 -1.87
N LEU A 310 -1.66 -19.88 -2.67
CA LEU A 310 -3.10 -19.65 -2.75
C LEU A 310 -3.81 -19.99 -1.44
N VAL A 311 -3.43 -21.08 -0.79
CA VAL A 311 -3.97 -21.45 0.54
C VAL A 311 -3.61 -20.39 1.58
N ALA A 312 -2.35 -19.94 1.62
CA ALA A 312 -1.94 -18.87 2.53
C ALA A 312 -2.70 -17.56 2.25
N ALA A 313 -2.90 -17.21 0.97
CA ALA A 313 -3.71 -16.04 0.58
C ALA A 313 -5.16 -16.18 1.04
N ALA A 314 -5.77 -17.36 0.90
CA ALA A 314 -7.12 -17.61 1.36
C ALA A 314 -7.23 -17.50 2.90
N LEU A 315 -6.23 -17.98 3.65
CA LEU A 315 -6.16 -17.83 5.10
C LEU A 315 -6.08 -16.36 5.51
N VAL A 316 -5.20 -15.57 4.88
CA VAL A 316 -5.10 -14.12 5.12
C VAL A 316 -6.42 -13.43 4.78
N GLY A 317 -7.04 -13.77 3.65
CA GLY A 317 -8.33 -13.22 3.25
C GLY A 317 -9.44 -13.53 4.26
N HIS A 318 -9.50 -14.76 4.76
CA HIS A 318 -10.42 -15.17 5.82
C HIS A 318 -10.21 -14.34 7.08
N GLU A 319 -8.97 -14.24 7.58
CA GLU A 319 -8.64 -13.44 8.77
C GLU A 319 -9.08 -11.98 8.62
N LEU A 320 -8.84 -11.37 7.46
CA LEU A 320 -9.25 -9.99 7.17
C LEU A 320 -10.78 -9.81 7.20
N ILE A 321 -11.55 -10.75 6.64
CA ILE A 321 -13.03 -10.70 6.68
C ILE A 321 -13.54 -10.75 8.13
N TRP A 322 -12.88 -11.54 8.98
CA TRP A 322 -13.19 -11.66 10.40
C TRP A 322 -12.57 -10.56 11.27
N GLY A 323 -12.07 -9.48 10.66
CA GLY A 323 -11.54 -8.33 11.37
C GLY A 323 -10.17 -8.55 12.02
N GLN A 324 -9.52 -9.67 11.76
CA GLN A 324 -8.17 -9.96 12.24
C GLN A 324 -7.13 -9.45 11.24
N GLY A 325 -5.93 -9.10 11.72
CA GLY A 325 -4.80 -8.78 10.85
C GLY A 325 -4.84 -7.42 10.13
N TRP A 326 -5.86 -6.58 10.37
CA TRP A 326 -5.94 -5.23 9.80
C TRP A 326 -4.88 -4.27 10.34
N ARG A 327 -4.54 -4.38 11.63
CA ARG A 327 -3.74 -3.40 12.39
C ARG A 327 -2.26 -3.31 12.03
N LEU A 328 -1.82 -3.96 10.95
CA LEU A 328 -0.44 -4.38 10.84
C LEU A 328 0.43 -3.47 9.97
N LYS A 329 1.51 -2.97 10.57
CA LYS A 329 2.74 -2.53 9.91
C LYS A 329 3.76 -3.64 10.20
N SER A 330 4.12 -4.49 9.24
CA SER A 330 5.06 -5.61 9.49
C SER A 330 6.46 -5.20 9.05
N GLY A 331 7.35 -4.88 9.99
CA GLY A 331 8.74 -4.61 9.66
C GLY A 331 9.44 -5.82 9.00
N ILE A 332 9.07 -7.06 9.37
CA ILE A 332 9.72 -8.26 8.83
C ILE A 332 9.41 -8.48 7.34
N THR A 333 8.23 -8.09 6.85
CA THR A 333 7.91 -8.23 5.41
C THR A 333 8.80 -7.34 4.55
N PHE A 334 9.23 -6.19 5.08
CA PHE A 334 10.22 -5.33 4.42
C PHE A 334 11.58 -6.01 4.35
N VAL A 335 12.07 -6.57 5.47
CA VAL A 335 13.36 -7.28 5.51
C VAL A 335 13.38 -8.46 4.55
N VAL A 336 12.32 -9.28 4.53
CA VAL A 336 12.20 -10.41 3.61
C VAL A 336 12.26 -9.93 2.16
N GLN A 337 11.59 -8.82 1.82
CA GLN A 337 11.64 -8.29 0.46
C GLN A 337 13.00 -7.74 0.05
N LEU A 338 13.74 -7.08 0.95
CA LEU A 338 15.14 -6.74 0.68
C LEU A 338 15.97 -8.01 0.41
N GLY A 339 15.72 -9.08 1.16
CA GLY A 339 16.32 -10.40 0.90
C GLY A 339 15.97 -10.95 -0.49
N LEU A 340 14.70 -10.85 -0.91
CA LEU A 340 14.27 -11.27 -2.25
C LEU A 340 14.91 -10.42 -3.37
N MET A 341 15.08 -9.11 -3.14
CA MET A 341 15.80 -8.22 -4.05
C MET A 341 17.28 -8.60 -4.18
N MET A 342 17.93 -8.99 -3.09
CA MET A 342 19.30 -9.52 -3.14
C MET A 342 19.37 -10.88 -3.85
N ALA A 343 18.39 -11.75 -3.64
CA ALA A 343 18.24 -13.00 -4.38
C ALA A 343 18.17 -12.79 -5.90
N VAL A 344 17.39 -11.81 -6.37
CA VAL A 344 17.39 -11.39 -7.79
C VAL A 344 18.80 -11.03 -8.24
N THR A 345 19.45 -10.13 -7.50
CA THR A 345 20.77 -9.59 -7.84
C THR A 345 21.81 -10.69 -8.02
N LEU A 346 21.79 -11.70 -7.14
CA LEU A 346 22.70 -12.85 -7.18
C LEU A 346 22.36 -13.85 -8.29
N SER A 347 21.09 -13.92 -8.71
CA SER A 347 20.61 -14.89 -9.70
C SER A 347 20.89 -14.46 -11.15
N VAL A 348 20.94 -13.14 -11.42
CA VAL A 348 21.10 -12.60 -12.78
C VAL A 348 22.44 -12.97 -13.46
N PRO A 349 23.62 -12.87 -12.80
CA PRO A 349 24.89 -13.25 -13.42
C PRO A 349 24.91 -14.72 -13.89
N VAL A 350 24.30 -15.62 -13.10
CA VAL A 350 24.22 -17.03 -13.45
C VAL A 350 23.28 -17.27 -14.63
N ALA A 351 22.17 -16.52 -14.70
CA ALA A 351 21.25 -16.55 -15.84
C ALA A 351 21.93 -16.09 -17.14
N ASN A 352 22.74 -15.02 -17.08
CA ASN A 352 23.47 -14.51 -18.24
C ASN A 352 24.55 -15.48 -18.73
N GLY A 353 25.26 -16.16 -17.81
CA GLY A 353 26.28 -17.16 -18.16
C GLY A 353 25.73 -18.43 -18.84
N ARG A 354 24.45 -18.77 -18.62
CA ARG A 354 23.78 -19.95 -19.19
C ARG A 354 23.11 -19.73 -20.53
N ARG A 355 23.19 -18.52 -21.12
CA ARG A 355 22.55 -18.20 -22.43
C ARG A 355 23.02 -19.09 -23.60
N GLY A 356 24.15 -19.77 -23.48
CA GLY A 356 24.62 -20.74 -24.48
C GLY A 356 23.94 -22.12 -24.44
N SER A 357 23.16 -22.42 -23.39
CA SER A 357 22.52 -23.73 -23.16
C SER A 357 21.02 -23.54 -22.97
N THR A 358 20.22 -23.81 -24.01
CA THR A 358 18.73 -23.86 -24.07
C THR A 358 17.97 -23.19 -22.90
N PRO A 359 17.65 -21.89 -23.00
CA PRO A 359 16.95 -21.12 -21.96
C PRO A 359 15.47 -21.48 -21.73
N LEU A 360 14.85 -22.32 -22.57
CA LEU A 360 13.40 -22.58 -22.53
C LEU A 360 12.88 -23.32 -21.28
N GLY A 361 13.74 -24.00 -20.50
CA GLY A 361 13.29 -24.89 -19.43
C GLY A 361 12.89 -24.19 -18.12
N SER A 362 13.51 -23.07 -17.76
CA SER A 362 13.30 -22.40 -16.48
C SER A 362 12.05 -21.51 -16.46
N ASP A 363 11.71 -20.89 -17.61
CA ASP A 363 10.53 -20.03 -17.75
C ASP A 363 9.21 -20.76 -17.49
N ILE A 364 9.07 -21.96 -18.06
CA ILE A 364 7.85 -22.77 -17.89
C ILE A 364 7.68 -23.18 -16.43
N ARG A 365 8.79 -23.38 -15.70
CA ARG A 365 8.78 -24.05 -14.41
C ARG A 365 8.18 -23.20 -13.28
N TRP A 366 8.49 -21.91 -13.24
CA TRP A 366 8.04 -21.00 -12.17
C TRP A 366 6.83 -20.15 -12.54
N SER A 367 6.33 -20.29 -13.78
CA SER A 367 5.12 -19.62 -14.27
C SER A 367 3.91 -19.82 -13.36
N SER A 368 3.70 -21.04 -12.83
CA SER A 368 2.57 -21.32 -11.93
C SER A 368 2.63 -20.54 -10.62
N VAL A 369 3.82 -20.30 -10.07
CA VAL A 369 3.99 -19.55 -8.82
C VAL A 369 3.79 -18.06 -9.07
N ARG A 370 4.34 -17.53 -10.16
CA ARG A 370 4.10 -16.15 -10.61
C ARG A 370 2.60 -15.90 -10.82
N ASP A 371 1.94 -16.78 -11.57
CA ASP A 371 0.52 -16.62 -11.92
C ASP A 371 -0.36 -16.74 -10.67
N ALA A 372 -0.06 -17.69 -9.77
CA ALA A 372 -0.71 -17.79 -8.47
C ALA A 372 -0.51 -16.54 -7.61
N ALA A 373 0.68 -15.94 -7.62
CA ALA A 373 0.96 -14.72 -6.86
C ALA A 373 0.14 -13.53 -7.38
N LEU A 374 0.10 -13.31 -8.69
CA LEU A 374 -0.68 -12.23 -9.31
C LEU A 374 -2.19 -12.41 -9.06
N PHE A 375 -2.69 -13.63 -9.21
CA PHE A 375 -4.07 -13.95 -8.88
C PHE A 375 -4.37 -13.69 -7.40
N ALA A 376 -3.50 -14.14 -6.49
CA ALA A 376 -3.66 -13.92 -5.06
C ALA A 376 -3.64 -12.44 -4.67
N ILE A 377 -2.82 -11.61 -5.34
CA ILE A 377 -2.82 -10.15 -5.15
C ILE A 377 -4.21 -9.58 -5.48
N ALA A 378 -4.74 -9.91 -6.66
CA ALA A 378 -6.06 -9.42 -7.08
C ALA A 378 -7.16 -9.88 -6.11
N ALA A 379 -7.16 -11.17 -5.73
CA ALA A 379 -8.13 -11.73 -4.79
C ALA A 379 -8.08 -11.07 -3.40
N LEU A 380 -6.89 -10.93 -2.81
CA LEU A 380 -6.73 -10.28 -1.51
C LEU A 380 -7.12 -8.80 -1.55
N MET A 381 -6.81 -8.10 -2.64
CA MET A 381 -7.23 -6.71 -2.82
C MET A 381 -8.76 -6.58 -2.84
N LEU A 382 -9.45 -7.48 -3.54
CA LEU A 382 -10.92 -7.52 -3.55
C LEU A 382 -11.50 -7.87 -2.17
N VAL A 383 -10.89 -8.80 -1.44
CA VAL A 383 -11.31 -9.15 -0.07
C VAL A 383 -11.18 -7.96 0.87
N LYS A 384 -10.03 -7.27 0.88
CA LYS A 384 -9.83 -6.04 1.65
C LYS A 384 -10.85 -4.98 1.27
N THR A 385 -11.07 -4.81 -0.02
CA THR A 385 -12.01 -3.82 -0.55
C THR A 385 -13.43 -4.12 -0.09
N ALA A 386 -13.87 -5.38 -0.12
CA ALA A 386 -15.19 -5.78 0.35
C ALA A 386 -15.38 -5.54 1.85
N ALA A 387 -14.39 -5.92 2.68
CA ALA A 387 -14.42 -5.68 4.11
C ALA A 387 -14.43 -4.18 4.44
N TRP A 388 -13.56 -3.38 3.79
CA TRP A 388 -13.51 -1.92 3.94
C TRP A 388 -14.79 -1.24 3.49
N TRP A 389 -15.34 -1.64 2.34
CA TRP A 389 -16.60 -1.11 1.84
C TRP A 389 -17.75 -1.39 2.82
N THR A 390 -17.83 -2.62 3.32
CA THR A 390 -18.85 -3.00 4.30
C THR A 390 -18.71 -2.12 5.54
N ALA A 391 -17.49 -1.98 6.07
CA ALA A 391 -17.22 -1.15 7.24
C ALA A 391 -17.65 0.31 7.02
N THR A 392 -17.25 0.91 5.89
CA THR A 392 -17.53 2.32 5.59
C THR A 392 -19.03 2.57 5.36
N ARG A 393 -19.76 1.60 4.83
CA ARG A 393 -21.24 1.64 4.76
C ARG A 393 -21.88 1.56 6.14
N GLY A 394 -21.37 0.71 7.03
CA GLY A 394 -21.80 0.69 8.43
C GLY A 394 -21.61 2.04 9.11
N LEU A 395 -20.45 2.67 8.88
CA LEU A 395 -20.12 4.00 9.41
C LEU A 395 -21.05 5.09 8.86
N GLN A 396 -21.35 5.06 7.56
CA GLN A 396 -22.32 5.95 6.91
C GLN A 396 -23.70 5.86 7.55
N ASN A 397 -24.19 4.64 7.74
CA ASN A 397 -25.50 4.41 8.35
C ASN A 397 -25.52 4.98 9.77
N LEU A 398 -24.50 4.66 10.57
CA LEU A 398 -24.37 5.12 11.94
C LEU A 398 -24.43 6.66 12.07
N VAL A 399 -23.69 7.42 11.25
CA VAL A 399 -23.72 8.89 11.34
C VAL A 399 -25.00 9.51 10.76
N SER A 400 -25.73 8.77 9.94
CA SER A 400 -27.00 9.19 9.35
C SER A 400 -28.21 8.91 10.23
N GLU A 401 -28.12 7.98 11.20
CA GLU A 401 -29.22 7.64 12.11
C GLU A 401 -29.73 8.89 12.83
N PRO A 402 -31.06 9.11 12.98
CA PRO A 402 -31.67 10.36 13.46
C PRO A 402 -31.42 10.71 14.95
N GLY A 403 -30.35 10.19 15.56
CA GLY A 403 -29.94 10.51 16.92
C GLY A 403 -29.42 11.95 17.11
N GLY A 404 -28.86 12.20 18.30
CA GLY A 404 -28.29 13.51 18.68
C GLY A 404 -27.18 14.01 17.74
N PRO A 405 -26.63 15.21 18.00
CA PRO A 405 -25.69 15.86 17.09
C PRO A 405 -24.29 15.21 17.05
N CYS A 406 -23.99 14.38 18.05
CA CYS A 406 -22.68 13.75 18.20
C CYS A 406 -22.84 12.31 18.69
N ILE A 407 -21.97 11.43 18.19
CA ILE A 407 -21.88 10.03 18.57
C ILE A 407 -20.57 9.83 19.33
N GLN A 408 -20.68 9.25 20.52
CA GLN A 408 -19.53 8.97 21.35
C GLN A 408 -18.83 7.68 20.88
N HIS A 409 -17.56 7.78 20.46
CA HIS A 409 -16.70 6.64 20.14
C HIS A 409 -15.88 6.24 21.36
N THR A 410 -16.22 5.10 21.93
CA THR A 410 -15.52 4.46 23.03
C THR A 410 -15.33 2.98 22.69
N ARG A 411 -14.60 2.24 23.53
CA ARG A 411 -14.46 0.79 23.36
C ARG A 411 -15.79 0.03 23.48
N GLN A 412 -16.81 0.64 24.07
CA GLN A 412 -18.11 0.02 24.35
C GLN A 412 -19.26 0.68 23.59
N ALA A 413 -19.02 1.77 22.87
CA ALA A 413 -20.06 2.50 22.16
C ALA A 413 -19.51 3.20 20.90
N PRO A 414 -20.30 3.26 19.81
CA PRO A 414 -21.57 2.56 19.65
C PRO A 414 -21.33 1.06 19.39
N PHE A 415 -22.28 0.22 19.83
CA PHE A 415 -22.21 -1.24 19.63
C PHE A 415 -22.07 -1.61 18.14
N ALA A 416 -22.64 -0.79 17.25
CA ALA A 416 -22.51 -0.93 15.81
C ALA A 416 -21.06 -0.91 15.28
N LEU A 417 -20.09 -0.35 16.01
CA LEU A 417 -18.66 -0.39 15.61
C LEU A 417 -17.91 -1.62 16.15
N GLN A 418 -18.51 -2.44 17.00
CA GLN A 418 -17.83 -3.58 17.65
C GLN A 418 -17.89 -4.86 16.84
N TRP A 419 -18.63 -4.88 15.73
CA TRP A 419 -18.73 -6.06 14.90
C TRP A 419 -17.38 -6.38 14.24
N PRO A 420 -17.05 -7.67 14.02
CA PRO A 420 -15.77 -8.05 13.41
C PRO A 420 -15.49 -7.34 12.07
N TRP A 421 -16.52 -7.15 11.25
CA TRP A 421 -16.41 -6.47 9.95
C TRP A 421 -16.18 -4.95 10.06
N MET A 422 -16.34 -4.36 11.25
CA MET A 422 -16.04 -2.95 11.55
C MET A 422 -14.62 -2.74 12.07
N ALA A 423 -13.87 -3.80 12.37
CA ALA A 423 -12.47 -3.73 12.76
C ALA A 423 -11.57 -2.86 11.83
N PRO A 424 -11.79 -2.78 10.50
CA PRO A 424 -11.03 -1.86 9.64
C PRO A 424 -11.22 -0.38 9.99
N ILE A 425 -12.32 -0.03 10.65
CA ILE A 425 -12.66 1.36 10.99
C ILE A 425 -12.57 1.62 12.49
N ASP A 426 -12.55 0.59 13.34
CA ASP A 426 -12.28 0.72 14.77
C ASP A 426 -10.79 1.01 15.05
N GLU A 427 -10.39 2.17 14.56
CA GLU A 427 -9.06 2.74 14.65
C GLU A 427 -9.14 4.21 15.07
N TRP A 428 -7.99 4.76 15.44
CA TRP A 428 -7.88 6.14 15.93
C TRP A 428 -8.39 7.20 14.94
N ASN A 429 -8.53 6.86 13.65
CA ASN A 429 -9.00 7.73 12.58
C ASN A 429 -10.50 7.59 12.25
N ALA A 430 -11.25 6.76 12.98
CA ALA A 430 -12.68 6.56 12.74
C ALA A 430 -13.49 7.88 12.66
N PRO A 431 -13.28 8.86 13.57
CA PRO A 431 -13.92 10.18 13.49
C PRO A 431 -13.73 10.89 12.14
N MET A 432 -12.51 10.82 11.60
CA MET A 432 -12.17 11.46 10.31
C MET A 432 -12.81 10.69 9.15
N ASN A 433 -12.77 9.37 9.17
CA ASN A 433 -13.43 8.55 8.15
C ASN A 433 -14.94 8.74 8.14
N ALA A 434 -15.57 8.98 9.29
CA ALA A 434 -17.00 9.24 9.37
C ALA A 434 -17.41 10.49 8.56
N LEU A 435 -16.55 11.50 8.56
CA LEU A 435 -16.72 12.71 7.74
C LEU A 435 -16.34 12.47 6.27
N LEU A 436 -15.21 11.82 6.00
CA LEU A 436 -14.72 11.55 4.64
C LEU A 436 -15.63 10.61 3.84
N PHE A 437 -16.34 9.73 4.53
CA PHE A 437 -17.32 8.82 3.95
C PHE A 437 -18.76 9.30 4.17
N ARG A 438 -18.99 10.57 4.50
CA ARG A 438 -20.33 11.15 4.62
C ARG A 438 -21.29 10.63 3.53
N PRO A 439 -22.51 10.20 3.89
CA PRO A 439 -23.53 9.86 2.90
C PRO A 439 -23.97 11.11 2.12
N ASP A 440 -24.01 10.99 0.79
CA ASP A 440 -24.65 11.99 -0.10
C ASP A 440 -26.17 11.72 -0.12
N PHE A 441 -26.82 11.96 1.01
CA PHE A 441 -28.25 11.86 1.15
C PHE A 441 -28.88 13.25 1.09
N ARG A 442 -29.75 13.47 0.11
CA ARG A 442 -30.52 14.71 -0.04
C ARG A 442 -32.00 14.38 0.18
N PRO A 443 -32.65 14.94 1.19
CA PRO A 443 -34.08 14.75 1.41
C PRO A 443 -34.88 15.13 0.16
N SER A 444 -35.98 14.43 -0.11
CA SER A 444 -36.82 14.72 -1.28
C SER A 444 -37.24 16.20 -1.29
N GLY A 445 -36.91 16.90 -2.38
CA GLY A 445 -37.20 18.33 -2.54
C GLY A 445 -36.15 19.29 -1.94
N SER A 446 -35.04 18.79 -1.38
CA SER A 446 -33.91 19.60 -0.91
C SER A 446 -32.71 19.47 -1.84
N GLU A 447 -32.13 20.59 -2.25
CA GLU A 447 -30.81 20.60 -2.92
C GLU A 447 -29.66 20.38 -1.93
N ASN A 448 -29.92 20.63 -0.64
CA ASN A 448 -28.95 20.52 0.44
C ASN A 448 -28.81 19.09 0.95
N LEU A 449 -27.57 18.75 1.36
CA LEU A 449 -27.25 17.52 2.07
C LEU A 449 -27.97 17.46 3.43
N ALA A 450 -28.44 16.28 3.82
CA ALA A 450 -28.96 16.07 5.16
C ALA A 450 -27.85 16.19 6.22
N PRO A 451 -28.12 16.81 7.38
CA PRO A 451 -27.15 16.94 8.46
C PRO A 451 -26.84 15.58 9.10
N ILE A 452 -25.56 15.29 9.30
CA ILE A 452 -25.08 14.06 9.95
C ILE A 452 -24.57 14.35 11.37
N ALA A 453 -24.54 13.32 12.22
CA ALA A 453 -23.87 13.40 13.49
C ALA A 453 -22.34 13.31 13.31
N VAL A 454 -21.58 13.93 14.21
CA VAL A 454 -20.12 13.77 14.26
C VAL A 454 -19.74 12.67 15.23
N LEU A 455 -18.93 11.70 14.79
CA LEU A 455 -18.34 10.69 15.65
C LEU A 455 -17.12 11.27 16.36
N LEU A 456 -17.09 11.32 17.70
CA LEU A 456 -15.97 11.86 18.47
C LEU A 456 -15.49 10.89 19.57
N PRO A 457 -14.18 10.80 19.82
CA PRO A 457 -13.63 9.89 20.82
C PRO A 457 -13.96 10.33 22.25
N ARG A 458 -14.20 9.36 23.15
CA ARG A 458 -14.32 9.56 24.61
C ARG A 458 -15.34 10.66 24.95
N ASP A 459 -15.00 11.63 25.79
CA ASP A 459 -15.86 12.76 26.19
C ASP A 459 -15.98 13.86 25.12
N GLY A 460 -15.54 13.59 23.89
CA GLY A 460 -15.46 14.56 22.80
C GLY A 460 -16.78 15.26 22.48
N CYS A 461 -17.93 14.59 22.63
CA CYS A 461 -19.23 15.22 22.42
C CYS A 461 -19.53 16.32 23.46
N ALA A 462 -19.29 16.05 24.75
CA ALA A 462 -19.49 17.03 25.81
C ALA A 462 -18.53 18.21 25.66
N ARG A 463 -17.27 17.92 25.32
CA ARG A 463 -16.25 18.95 25.06
C ARG A 463 -16.61 19.82 23.85
N ALA A 464 -17.08 19.22 22.76
CA ALA A 464 -17.48 19.96 21.58
C ALA A 464 -18.72 20.83 21.84
N ALA A 465 -19.70 20.35 22.61
CA ALA A 465 -20.85 21.16 23.02
C ALA A 465 -20.43 22.36 23.91
N ALA A 466 -19.45 22.17 24.79
CA ALA A 466 -18.97 23.22 25.69
C ALA A 466 -18.04 24.24 25.02
N THR A 467 -17.25 23.83 24.03
CA THR A 467 -16.15 24.65 23.48
C THR A 467 -16.35 25.05 22.02
N GLY A 468 -17.29 24.43 21.31
CA GLY A 468 -17.42 24.56 19.84
C GLY A 468 -16.28 23.87 19.06
N MET A 469 -15.40 23.12 19.74
CA MET A 469 -14.26 22.44 19.14
C MET A 469 -14.47 20.91 19.15
N ALA A 470 -14.41 20.32 17.96
CA ALA A 470 -14.40 18.87 17.78
C ALA A 470 -12.96 18.33 17.81
N TYR A 471 -12.69 17.47 18.79
CA TYR A 471 -11.39 16.82 18.95
C TYR A 471 -11.41 15.48 18.22
N MET A 472 -10.99 15.46 16.95
CA MET A 472 -10.95 14.23 16.13
C MET A 472 -9.98 13.20 16.71
N THR A 473 -8.91 13.71 17.30
CA THR A 473 -7.98 13.00 18.17
C THR A 473 -7.65 13.92 19.36
N PRO A 474 -6.98 13.42 20.42
CA PRO A 474 -6.57 14.28 21.53
C PRO A 474 -5.72 15.50 21.13
N TRP A 475 -5.04 15.44 19.98
CA TRP A 475 -4.13 16.47 19.48
C TRP A 475 -4.62 17.19 18.20
N LEU A 476 -5.81 16.86 17.70
CA LEU A 476 -6.37 17.47 16.48
C LEU A 476 -7.72 18.15 16.76
N PRO A 477 -7.71 19.34 17.38
CA PRO A 477 -8.91 20.15 17.55
C PRO A 477 -9.28 20.85 16.23
N VAL A 478 -10.54 20.77 15.84
CA VAL A 478 -11.10 21.50 14.68
C VAL A 478 -12.40 22.17 15.11
N SER A 479 -12.60 23.44 14.77
CA SER A 479 -13.85 24.12 15.10
C SER A 479 -15.03 23.49 14.35
N TRP A 480 -16.19 23.44 15.00
CA TRP A 480 -17.41 22.87 14.41
C TRP A 480 -17.76 23.54 13.06
N THR A 481 -17.68 24.88 13.02
CA THR A 481 -17.92 25.67 11.80
C THR A 481 -16.99 25.28 10.66
N ARG A 482 -15.70 25.02 10.94
CA ARG A 482 -14.74 24.61 9.91
C ARG A 482 -15.06 23.22 9.38
N LEU A 483 -15.54 22.31 10.22
CA LEU A 483 -16.02 21.01 9.76
C LEU A 483 -17.26 21.15 8.88
N GLU A 484 -18.23 21.97 9.27
CA GLU A 484 -19.43 22.23 8.47
C GLU A 484 -19.09 22.82 7.11
N GLN A 485 -18.16 23.78 7.08
CA GLN A 485 -17.70 24.41 5.86
C GLN A 485 -17.12 23.40 4.86
N HIS A 486 -16.30 22.45 5.32
CA HIS A 486 -15.61 21.53 4.43
C HIS A 486 -16.35 20.23 4.14
N PHE A 487 -17.14 19.74 5.08
CA PHE A 487 -17.82 18.45 4.96
C PHE A 487 -19.32 18.60 4.70
N GLY A 488 -19.88 19.80 4.77
CA GLY A 488 -21.31 20.10 4.66
C GLY A 488 -22.02 20.15 6.01
N PRO A 489 -23.35 20.33 6.05
CA PRO A 489 -24.09 20.63 7.29
C PRO A 489 -23.90 19.53 8.35
N LEU A 490 -23.58 19.90 9.58
CA LEU A 490 -23.57 18.96 10.69
C LEU A 490 -24.83 19.18 11.53
N ARG A 491 -25.21 18.20 12.33
CA ARG A 491 -26.33 18.40 13.25
C ARG A 491 -25.92 19.43 14.31
N PRO A 492 -26.77 20.43 14.59
CA PRO A 492 -26.40 21.49 15.50
C PRO A 492 -26.15 20.91 16.89
N MET A 493 -24.98 21.22 17.45
CA MET A 493 -24.76 21.06 18.88
C MET A 493 -25.67 22.03 19.59
N ILE A 494 -26.89 21.60 19.95
CA ILE A 494 -27.76 22.37 20.83
C ILE A 494 -26.96 22.52 22.12
N PRO A 495 -26.52 23.74 22.50
CA PRO A 495 -25.96 23.94 23.83
C PRO A 495 -27.03 23.41 24.75
N ASN A 496 -26.69 22.47 25.64
CA ASN A 496 -27.63 22.08 26.68
C ASN A 496 -28.21 23.41 27.20
N PRO A 497 -29.54 23.64 27.09
CA PRO A 497 -30.10 24.86 27.64
C PRO A 497 -29.48 24.95 29.02
N PRO A 498 -28.92 26.11 29.40
CA PRO A 498 -28.26 26.25 30.69
C PRO A 498 -29.15 25.52 31.66
N MET A 499 -28.58 24.62 32.47
CA MET A 499 -29.32 24.08 33.61
C MET A 499 -29.67 25.31 34.44
N GLU A 500 -30.72 26.05 34.05
CA GLU A 500 -31.71 26.59 34.93
C GLU A 500 -31.87 25.44 35.87
N ARG A 501 -31.32 25.65 37.06
CA ARG A 501 -31.64 24.85 38.22
C ARG A 501 -33.14 24.79 38.15
N ARG A 502 -33.70 23.71 37.58
CA ARG A 502 -35.03 23.27 37.88
C ARG A 502 -34.89 23.12 39.37
N ALA A 503 -35.29 24.17 40.08
CA ALA A 503 -35.53 24.14 41.49
C ALA A 503 -36.26 22.83 41.62
N TRP A 504 -35.60 21.85 42.23
CA TRP A 504 -36.26 20.62 42.59
C TRP A 504 -37.45 21.13 43.39
N ILE A 505 -38.62 21.16 42.75
CA ILE A 505 -39.89 21.32 43.42
C ILE A 505 -39.78 20.18 44.41
N GLN A 506 -39.51 20.55 45.66
CA GLN A 506 -39.36 19.61 46.74
C GLN A 506 -40.60 18.74 46.64
N ALA A 507 -40.42 17.49 46.23
CA ALA A 507 -41.50 16.53 46.29
C ALA A 507 -41.99 16.60 47.74
N PRO A 508 -43.27 16.92 47.99
CA PRO A 508 -43.76 17.04 49.35
C PRO A 508 -43.41 15.76 50.09
N LYS A 509 -42.75 15.91 51.25
CA LYS A 509 -42.41 14.79 52.12
C LYS A 509 -43.63 13.89 52.25
N PRO A 510 -43.53 12.56 52.03
CA PRO A 510 -44.62 11.65 52.33
C PRO A 510 -44.94 11.79 53.81
N THR A 511 -46.16 12.22 54.11
CA THR A 511 -46.71 12.23 55.46
C THR A 511 -46.74 10.80 56.00
N PRO A 512 -46.33 10.55 57.25
CA PRO A 512 -46.42 9.23 57.84
C PRO A 512 -47.90 8.86 57.96
N ARG A 513 -48.30 7.77 57.29
CA ARG A 513 -49.58 7.10 57.56
C ARG A 513 -49.47 6.44 58.93
N THR A 514 -50.05 7.10 59.94
CA THR A 514 -50.54 6.43 61.14
C THR A 514 -51.80 5.65 60.75
N GLY A 515 -51.72 4.33 60.83
CA GLY A 515 -52.82 3.44 60.43
C GLY A 515 -52.61 2.05 60.99
N SER A 516 -52.98 1.90 62.26
CA SER A 516 -53.26 0.65 62.96
C SER A 516 -54.22 -0.25 62.19
N GLY A 517 -53.97 -1.57 62.17
CA GLY A 517 -54.98 -2.55 61.78
C GLY A 517 -54.49 -3.92 61.36
N LEU A 518 -53.77 -4.63 62.25
CA LEU A 518 -53.99 -6.02 62.72
C LEU A 518 -52.71 -6.57 63.35
#